data_AF-A0A327J683-F1
#
_entry.id   AF-A0A327J683-F1
#
_cell.length_a   1.000
_cell.length_b   1.000
_cell.length_c   1.000
_cell.angle_alpha   90.00
_cell.angle_beta   90.00
_cell.angle_gamma   90.00
#
_symmetry.space_group_name_H-M   'P 1'
#
loop_
_entity.id
_entity.type
_entity.pdbx_description
1 polymer ?
#
loop_
_entity_poly.entity_id
_entity_poly.type
_entity_poly.pdbx_seq_one_letter_code
_entity_poly.pdbx_strand_id
1 'polypeptide(L)' 'MFDIIEFMEDLELDKDKLHIKILYKLIEDVYNSSVVAEVFCENFPEIAEIGNITPLVRMIHQKIDKAYAMLIDTKPEIV' A
#
# COMPACT_ATOMS: atom_id res chain seq x y z
N MET A 1 -18.59 8.90 5.66
CA MET A 1 -17.94 7.84 4.86
C MET A 1 -17.13 8.60 3.84
N PHE A 2 -15.80 8.67 4.00
CA PHE A 2 -14.96 9.34 3.00
C PHE A 2 -14.98 8.45 1.76
N ASP A 3 -15.57 8.95 0.69
CA ASP A 3 -15.66 8.26 -0.58
C ASP A 3 -14.26 8.12 -1.17
N ILE A 4 -13.64 6.96 -0.94
CA ILE A 4 -12.39 6.52 -1.59
C ILE A 4 -12.52 6.63 -3.12
N ILE A 5 -13.76 6.65 -3.63
CA ILE A 5 -14.12 6.80 -5.04
C ILE A 5 -13.72 8.18 -5.60
N GLU A 6 -13.82 9.27 -4.83
CA GLU A 6 -13.42 10.61 -5.31
C GLU A 6 -11.91 10.73 -5.54
N PHE A 7 -11.09 9.87 -4.91
CA PHE A 7 -9.63 9.89 -5.09
C PHE A 7 -9.17 9.25 -6.41
N MET A 8 -10.08 8.59 -7.14
CA MET A 8 -9.76 7.79 -8.33
C MET A 8 -10.31 8.37 -9.64
N GLU A 9 -11.02 9.50 -9.62
CA GLU A 9 -11.68 10.06 -10.81
C GLU A 9 -10.71 10.51 -11.92
N ASP A 10 -9.42 10.73 -11.61
CA ASP A 10 -8.42 11.20 -12.59
C ASP A 10 -7.51 10.10 -13.17
N LEU A 11 -7.69 8.83 -12.81
CA LEU A 11 -6.83 7.74 -13.31
C LEU A 11 -7.45 7.01 -14.51
N GLU A 12 -7.44 7.64 -15.68
CA GLU A 12 -7.61 6.91 -16.95
C GLU A 12 -6.39 6.01 -17.21
N LEU A 13 -6.47 4.76 -16.76
CA LEU A 13 -5.45 3.74 -17.02
C LEU A 13 -5.53 3.28 -18.48
N ASP A 14 -4.69 3.86 -19.34
CA ASP A 14 -4.41 3.33 -20.67
C ASP A 14 -3.82 1.91 -20.54
N LYS A 15 -4.62 0.89 -20.93
CA LYS A 15 -4.26 -0.52 -20.82
C LYS A 15 -3.01 -0.89 -21.64
N ASP A 16 -2.65 -0.07 -22.63
CA ASP A 16 -1.50 -0.30 -23.51
C ASP A 16 -0.23 0.42 -23.01
N LYS A 17 -0.34 1.26 -21.97
CA LYS A 17 0.79 1.97 -21.34
C LYS A 17 0.75 1.83 -19.82
N LEU A 18 0.99 0.62 -19.33
CA LEU A 18 1.29 0.44 -17.92
C LEU A 18 2.60 1.19 -17.60
N HIS A 19 2.49 2.39 -17.01
CA HIS A 19 3.64 3.14 -16.56
C HIS A 19 4.23 2.48 -15.31
N ILE A 20 5.01 1.41 -15.51
CA ILE A 20 5.60 0.58 -14.44
C ILE A 20 6.32 1.42 -13.38
N LYS A 21 6.97 2.52 -13.78
CA LYS A 21 7.62 3.46 -12.84
C LYS A 21 6.62 4.17 -11.90
N ILE A 22 5.45 4.56 -12.41
CA ILE A 22 4.40 5.20 -11.62
C ILE A 22 3.77 4.16 -10.68
N LEU A 23 3.47 2.96 -11.20
CA LEU A 23 2.96 1.87 -10.38
C LEU A 23 3.92 1.47 -9.26
N TYR A 24 5.22 1.40 -9.56
CA TYR A 24 6.26 1.13 -8.57
C TYR A 24 6.24 2.16 -7.46
N LYS A 25 6.22 3.45 -7.80
CA LYS A 25 6.18 4.53 -6.81
C LYS A 25 4.91 4.49 -5.95
N LEU A 26 3.75 4.24 -6.56
CA LEU A 26 2.49 4.11 -5.82
C LEU A 26 2.54 2.95 -4.82
N ILE A 27 3.05 1.77 -5.23
CA ILE A 27 3.14 0.62 -4.32
C ILE A 27 4.20 0.85 -3.23
N GLU A 28 5.33 1.49 -3.56
CA GLU A 28 6.34 1.89 -2.58
C GLU A 28 5.79 2.87 -1.53
N ASP A 29 5.05 3.89 -1.96
CA ASP A 29 4.42 4.88 -1.07
C ASP A 29 3.40 4.21 -0.13
N VAL A 30 2.59 3.29 -0.66
CA VAL A 30 1.60 2.53 0.11
C VAL A 30 2.28 1.53 1.06
N TYR A 31 3.39 0.90 0.65
CA TYR A 31 4.18 0.01 1.51
C TYR A 31 4.74 0.79 2.71
N ASN A 32 5.43 1.91 2.45
CA ASN A 32 6.00 2.75 3.50
C ASN A 32 4.92 3.27 4.47
N SER A 33 3.76 3.68 3.95
CA SER A 33 2.63 4.10 4.76
C SER A 33 2.10 2.97 5.65
N SER A 34 2.04 1.74 5.12
CA SER A 34 1.58 0.57 5.87
C SER A 34 2.52 0.18 7.00
N VAL A 35 3.84 0.30 6.81
CA VAL A 35 4.85 0.09 7.86
C VAL A 35 4.64 1.07 9.00
N VAL A 36 4.47 2.36 8.70
CA VAL A 36 4.22 3.40 9.71
C VAL A 36 2.93 3.14 10.47
N ALA A 37 1.86 2.76 9.76
CA ALA A 37 0.57 2.45 10.37
C ALA A 37 0.65 1.23 11.29
N GLU A 38 1.35 0.17 10.89
CA GLU A 38 1.54 -1.01 11.75
C GLU A 38 2.35 -0.68 12.99
N VAL A 39 3.49 0.01 12.85
CA VAL A 39 4.32 0.44 14.00
C VAL A 39 3.53 1.32 14.96
N PHE A 40 2.70 2.23 14.46
CA PHE A 40 1.82 3.03 15.30
C PHE A 40 0.84 2.14 16.08
N CYS A 41 0.18 1.19 15.40
CA CYS A 41 -0.76 0.28 16.04
C CYS A 41 -0.10 -0.60 17.12
N GLU A 42 1.13 -1.04 16.88
CA GLU A 42 1.90 -1.86 17.83
C GLU A 42 2.37 -1.09 19.06
N ASN A 43 2.56 0.23 18.95
CA ASN A 43 3.01 1.09 20.06
C ASN A 43 1.89 1.55 20.99
N PHE A 44 0.62 1.49 20.54
CA PHE A 44 -0.54 1.93 21.33
C PHE A 44 -1.63 0.84 21.46
N PRO A 45 -1.28 -0.40 21.87
CA PRO A 45 -2.23 -1.52 21.95
C PRO A 45 -3.30 -1.33 23.04
N GLU A 46 -3.07 -0.43 24.00
CA GLU A 46 -4.01 -0.11 25.09
C GLU A 46 -5.24 0.68 24.63
N ILE A 47 -5.15 1.35 23.48
CA ILE A 47 -6.29 2.05 22.89
C ILE A 47 -7.15 1.00 22.18
N ALA A 48 -8.36 0.75 22.69
CA ALA A 48 -9.23 -0.33 22.23
C ALA A 48 -9.51 -0.26 20.71
N GLU A 49 -9.73 0.95 20.18
CA GLU A 49 -9.94 1.19 18.76
C GLU A 49 -8.71 0.80 17.93
N ILE A 50 -7.50 1.10 18.42
CA ILE A 50 -6.25 0.73 17.78
C ILE A 50 -6.07 -0.79 17.82
N GLY A 51 -6.26 -1.41 18.98
CA GLY A 51 -6.22 -2.86 19.13
C GLY A 51 -7.17 -3.59 18.16
N ASN A 52 -8.36 -3.05 17.96
CA ASN A 52 -9.36 -3.61 17.04
C ASN A 52 -8.95 -3.50 15.56
N ILE A 53 -8.29 -2.41 15.15
CA ILE A 53 -7.85 -2.24 13.75
C ILE A 53 -6.48 -2.87 13.47
N THR A 54 -5.68 -3.15 14.49
CA THR A 54 -4.31 -3.69 14.35
C THR A 54 -4.25 -4.93 13.44
N PRO A 55 -5.13 -5.96 13.58
CA PRO A 55 -5.12 -7.11 12.68
C PRO A 55 -5.41 -6.76 11.22
N LEU A 56 -6.28 -5.78 10.97
CA LEU A 56 -6.61 -5.29 9.63
C LEU A 56 -5.40 -4.57 9.01
N VAL A 57 -4.74 -3.70 9.78
CA VAL A 57 -3.53 -3.00 9.35
C VAL A 57 -2.42 -4.00 8.99
N ARG A 58 -2.19 -5.01 9.83
CA ARG A 58 -1.24 -6.12 9.55
C ARG A 58 -1.57 -6.87 8.27
N MET A 59 -2.84 -7.22 8.06
CA MET A 59 -3.26 -7.90 6.83
C MET A 59 -3.01 -7.03 5.59
N ILE A 60 -3.29 -5.72 5.68
CA ILE A 60 -3.06 -4.77 4.60
C ILE A 60 -1.56 -4.67 4.29
N HIS A 61 -0.71 -4.46 5.30
CA HIS A 61 0.74 -4.43 5.13
C HIS A 61 1.26 -5.71 4.48
N GLN A 62 0.87 -6.90 4.95
CA GLN A 62 1.29 -8.18 4.34
C GLN A 62 0.88 -8.31 2.86
N LYS A 63 -0.27 -7.75 2.46
CA LYS A 63 -0.70 -7.76 1.05
C LYS A 63 0.13 -6.79 0.20
N ILE A 64 0.44 -5.62 0.74
CA ILE A 64 1.25 -4.61 0.05
C ILE A 64 2.71 -5.05 -0.05
N ASP A 65 3.27 -5.64 1.01
CA ASP A 65 4.60 -6.24 1.03
C ASP A 65 4.76 -7.30 -0.08
N LYS A 66 3.78 -8.20 -0.21
CA LYS A 66 3.74 -9.16 -1.32
C LYS A 66 3.69 -8.47 -2.69
N ALA A 67 2.86 -7.43 -2.84
CA ALA A 67 2.77 -6.69 -4.11
C ALA A 67 4.08 -5.98 -4.45
N TYR A 68 4.75 -5.41 -3.45
CA TYR A 68 6.04 -4.74 -3.61
C TYR A 68 7.17 -5.73 -3.94
N ALA A 69 7.22 -6.87 -3.25
CA ALA A 69 8.16 -7.96 -3.55
C ALA A 69 7.98 -8.48 -4.98
N MET A 70 6.73 -8.73 -5.41
CA MET A 70 6.43 -9.15 -6.79
C MET A 70 6.89 -8.09 -7.80
N LEU A 71 6.72 -6.80 -7.52
CA LEU A 71 7.22 -5.72 -8.39
C LEU A 71 8.74 -5.68 -8.48
N ILE A 72 9.46 -5.89 -7.37
CA ILE A 72 10.93 -5.95 -7.36
C ILE A 72 11.41 -7.13 -8.19
N ASP A 73 10.81 -8.30 -8.03
CA ASP A 73 11.15 -9.51 -8.80
C ASP A 73 10.83 -9.36 -10.30
N THR A 74 9.84 -8.53 -10.63
CA THR A 74 9.47 -8.21 -12.03
C THR A 74 10.30 -7.06 -12.62
N LYS A 75 11.40 -6.62 -11.98
CA LYS A 75 12.43 -5.81 -12.66
C LYS A 75 13.42 -6.73 -13.39
N PRO A 76 13.24 -7.03 -14.69
CA PRO A 76 14.39 -7.33 -15.53
C PRO A 76 15.12 -6.00 -15.72
N GLU A 77 16.28 -5.86 -15.06
CA GLU A 77 17.34 -4.89 -15.39
C GLU A 77 16.86 -3.49 -15.85
N ILE A 78 16.55 -2.62 -14.88
CA ILE A 78 16.75 -1.18 -15.06
C ILE A 78 18.03 -0.83 -14.28
N VAL A 79 19.17 -1.24 -14.83
CA VAL A 79 20.51 -0.70 -14.59
C VAL A 79 21.13 -0.44 -15.94
#